data_AF-A0A848YHB3-F1
#
_entry.id   AF-A0A848YHB3-F1
#
_cell.length_a   1.000
_cell.length_b   1.000
_cell.length_c   1.000
_cell.angle_alpha   90.00
_cell.angle_beta   90.00
_cell.angle_gamma   90.00
#
_symmetry.space_group_name_H-M   'P 1'
#
loop_
_entity.id
_entity.type
_entity.pdbx_description
1 polymer ?
#
loop_
_entity_poly.entity_id
_entity_poly.type
_entity_poly.pdbx_seq_one_letter_code
_entity_poly.pdbx_strand_id
1 'polypeptide(L)' 'ETRGYQRSEVDRCLADSAKETELIQASRADSERLGIRGTPSFAINDQLLDGVHRWQELQIELDERTKPVPVDGQ' A
#
# COMPACT_ATOMS: atom_id res chain seq x y z
N GLU A 1 21.92 2.13 18.44
CA GLU A 1 20.81 2.00 17.47
C GLU A 1 21.33 1.12 16.31
N THR A 2 20.56 0.55 15.38
CA THR A 2 19.68 1.35 14.53
C THR A 2 18.76 0.41 13.76
N ARG A 3 17.46 0.46 14.03
CA ARG A 3 16.46 -0.05 13.09
C ARG A 3 16.53 0.83 11.84
N GLY A 4 16.60 0.24 10.63
CA GLY A 4 16.65 0.98 9.36
C GLY A 4 17.67 0.44 8.37
N TYR A 5 17.67 0.99 7.14
CA TYR A 5 18.65 0.70 6.11
C TYR A 5 19.93 1.52 6.32
N GLN A 6 21.08 0.96 5.96
CA GLN A 6 22.34 1.70 5.92
C GLN A 6 22.32 2.70 4.76
N ARG A 7 23.03 3.82 4.93
CA ARG A 7 23.09 4.87 3.91
C ARG A 7 23.53 4.34 2.54
N SER A 8 24.54 3.47 2.51
CA SER A 8 25.03 2.86 1.26
C SER A 8 24.01 1.93 0.58
N GLU A 9 23.11 1.32 1.34
CA GLU A 9 22.01 0.50 0.78
C GLU A 9 20.95 1.41 0.15
N VAL A 10 20.61 2.51 0.82
CA VAL A 10 19.69 3.52 0.30
C VAL A 10 20.26 4.17 -0.96
N ASP A 11 21.53 4.58 -0.94
CA ASP A 11 22.19 5.21 -2.09
C ASP A 11 22.21 4.27 -3.31
N ARG A 12 22.45 2.96 -3.09
CA ARG A 12 22.39 1.96 -4.18
C ARG A 12 20.98 1.82 -4.74
N CYS A 13 19.96 1.80 -3.88
CA CYS A 13 18.56 1.72 -4.30
C CYS A 13 18.14 2.96 -5.11
N LEU A 14 18.47 4.16 -4.63
CA LEU A 14 18.14 5.42 -5.29
C LEU A 14 18.91 5.64 -6.60
N ALA A 15 20.06 4.99 -6.80
CA ALA A 15 20.82 5.06 -8.03
C ALA A 15 20.28 4.14 -9.16
N ASP A 16 19.33 3.25 -8.86
CA ASP A 16 18.72 2.35 -9.85
C ASP A 16 17.57 3.04 -10.60
N SER A 17 17.91 3.77 -11.65
CA SER A 17 16.93 4.51 -12.47
C SER A 17 15.96 3.61 -13.24
N ALA A 18 16.36 2.36 -13.52
CA ALA A 18 15.47 1.38 -14.15
C ALA A 18 14.35 0.99 -13.18
N LYS A 19 14.72 0.72 -11.91
CA LYS A 19 13.74 0.42 -10.87
C LYS A 19 12.87 1.63 -10.52
N GLU A 20 13.46 2.82 -10.47
CA GLU A 20 12.71 4.07 -10.29
C GLU A 20 11.63 4.22 -11.36
N THR A 21 11.99 4.02 -12.63
CA THR A 21 11.05 4.12 -13.75
C THR A 21 9.92 3.09 -13.62
N GLU A 22 10.25 1.84 -13.28
CA GLU A 22 9.25 0.78 -13.04
C GLU A 22 8.23 1.18 -11.96
N LEU A 23 8.71 1.70 -10.82
CA LEU A 23 7.86 2.11 -9.70
C LEU A 23 6.95 3.30 -10.07
N ILE A 24 7.47 4.29 -10.80
CA ILE A 24 6.69 5.44 -11.26
C ILE A 24 5.57 4.99 -12.21
N GLN A 25 5.88 4.10 -13.17
CA GLN A 25 4.86 3.64 -14.11
C GLN A 25 3.79 2.80 -13.41
N ALA A 26 4.18 1.90 -12.50
CA ALA A 26 3.23 1.11 -11.71
C ALA A 26 2.31 2.02 -10.87
N SER A 27 2.89 3.01 -10.18
CA SER A 27 2.13 3.96 -9.35
C SER A 27 1.14 4.81 -10.17
N ARG A 28 1.54 5.25 -11.37
CA ARG A 28 0.64 5.97 -12.29
C ARG A 28 -0.49 5.08 -12.79
N ALA A 29 -0.16 3.87 -13.24
CA ALA A 29 -1.14 2.91 -13.73
C ALA A 29 -2.18 2.56 -12.65
N ASP A 30 -1.75 2.37 -11.40
CA ASP A 30 -2.67 2.11 -10.28
C ASP A 30 -3.49 3.35 -9.90
N SER A 31 -2.90 4.54 -9.93
CA SER A 31 -3.63 5.79 -9.67
C SER A 31 -4.77 5.99 -10.68
N GLU A 32 -4.51 5.72 -11.97
CA GLU A 32 -5.51 5.78 -13.03
C GLU A 32 -6.56 4.67 -12.89
N ARG A 33 -6.11 3.42 -12.72
CA ARG A 33 -6.97 2.23 -12.62
C ARG A 33 -7.93 2.29 -11.44
N LEU A 34 -7.46 2.74 -10.28
CA LEU A 34 -8.25 2.81 -9.04
C LEU A 34 -8.96 4.16 -8.87
N GLY A 35 -8.68 5.15 -9.71
CA GLY A 35 -9.28 6.49 -9.61
C GLY A 35 -8.82 7.26 -8.36
N ILE A 36 -7.55 7.15 -7.99
CA ILE A 36 -6.97 7.84 -6.83
C ILE A 36 -6.91 9.33 -7.12
N ARG A 37 -7.57 10.15 -6.28
CA ARG A 37 -7.68 11.62 -6.46
C ARG A 37 -6.89 12.43 -5.44
N GLY A 38 -6.32 11.78 -4.43
CA GLY A 38 -5.58 12.46 -3.36
C GLY A 38 -4.91 11.48 -2.43
N THR A 39 -4.11 12.01 -1.50
CA THR A 39 -3.42 11.23 -0.48
C THR A 39 -3.80 11.71 0.92
N PRO A 40 -3.85 10.83 1.93
CA PRO A 40 -3.72 9.37 1.81
C PRO A 40 -4.99 8.72 1.25
N SER A 41 -4.82 7.62 0.52
CA SER A 41 -5.90 6.76 0.02
C SER A 41 -5.50 5.30 0.21
N PHE A 42 -6.47 4.43 0.47
CA PHE A 42 -6.23 3.01 0.71
C PHE A 42 -7.11 2.17 -0.22
N ALA A 43 -6.52 1.11 -0.79
CA ALA A 43 -7.23 0.12 -1.58
C ALA A 43 -6.97 -1.28 -1.00
N ILE A 44 -8.01 -2.12 -0.98
CA ILE A 44 -7.93 -3.53 -0.55
C ILE A 44 -8.62 -4.38 -1.61
N ASN A 45 -7.94 -5.42 -2.11
CA ASN A 45 -8.48 -6.34 -3.13
C ASN A 45 -9.10 -5.62 -4.34
N ASP A 46 -8.33 -4.73 -4.98
CA ASP A 46 -8.74 -3.91 -6.12
C ASP A 46 -9.86 -2.89 -5.87
N GLN A 47 -10.33 -2.75 -4.63
CA GLN A 47 -11.33 -1.76 -4.26
C GLN A 47 -10.69 -0.58 -3.54
N LEU A 48 -10.81 0.62 -4.13
CA LEU A 48 -10.52 1.87 -3.42
C LEU A 48 -11.57 2.10 -2.33
N LEU A 49 -11.12 2.38 -1.12
CA LEU A 49 -11.98 2.63 0.03
C LEU A 49 -12.43 4.10 0.04
N ASP A 50 -13.74 4.34 -0.03
CA ASP A 50 -14.30 5.69 -0.01
C ASP A 50 -14.34 6.27 1.41
N GLY A 51 -13.97 7.54 1.56
CA GLY A 51 -13.92 8.22 2.86
C GLY A 51 -12.85 7.75 3.85
N VAL A 52 -12.02 6.76 3.48
CA VAL A 52 -10.97 6.19 4.35
C VAL A 52 -9.64 6.89 4.08
N HIS A 53 -9.28 7.82 4.98
CA HIS A 53 -8.08 8.66 4.82
C HIS A 53 -7.23 8.77 6.10
N ARG A 54 -7.52 8.01 7.15
CA ARG A 54 -6.69 7.96 8.36
C ARG A 54 -6.62 6.54 8.89
N TRP A 55 -5.72 6.34 9.84
CA TRP A 55 -5.49 5.02 10.45
C TRP A 55 -6.74 4.47 11.11
N GLN A 56 -7.51 5.31 11.80
CA GLN A 56 -8.71 4.88 12.52
C GLN A 56 -9.74 4.22 11.58
N GLU A 57 -10.02 4.83 10.43
CA GLU A 57 -10.98 4.25 9.47
C GLU A 57 -10.39 3.03 8.76
N LEU A 58 -9.10 3.05 8.42
CA LEU A 58 -8.43 1.90 7.80
C LEU A 58 -8.43 0.67 8.71
N GLN A 59 -8.19 0.87 10.00
CA GLN A 59 -8.13 -0.24 10.96
C GLN A 59 -9.46 -0.99 11.01
N ILE A 60 -10.60 -0.28 10.97
CA ILE A 60 -11.94 -0.90 10.93
C ILE A 60 -12.09 -1.78 9.67
N GLU A 61 -11.69 -1.28 8.51
CA GLU A 61 -11.74 -2.03 7.25
C GLU A 61 -10.83 -3.27 7.27
N LEU A 62 -9.64 -3.16 7.83
CA LEU A 62 -8.72 -4.29 7.99
C LEU A 62 -9.27 -5.34 8.96
N ASP A 63 -9.76 -4.90 10.12
CA ASP A 63 -10.31 -5.79 11.14
C ASP A 63 -11.51 -6.56 10.57
N GLU A 64 -12.42 -5.91 9.85
CA GLU A 64 -13.54 -6.58 9.19
C GLU A 64 -13.11 -7.61 8.14
N ARG A 65 -12.10 -7.29 7.32
CA ARG A 65 -11.69 -8.11 6.17
C ARG A 65 -10.71 -9.22 6.52
N THR A 66 -10.05 -9.15 7.67
CA THR A 66 -9.05 -10.13 8.11
C THR A 66 -9.58 -11.06 9.22
N LYS A 67 -10.87 -10.95 9.58
CA LYS A 67 -11.53 -11.91 10.47
C LYS A 67 -11.29 -13.32 9.94
N PRO A 68 -10.77 -14.25 10.76
CA PRO A 68 -10.69 -15.65 10.37
C PRO A 68 -12.09 -16.12 9.98
N VAL A 69 -12.21 -16.78 8.82
CA VAL A 69 -13.45 -17.49 8.49
C VAL A 69 -13.66 -18.53 9.60
N PRO A 70 -14.82 -18.54 10.28
CA PRO A 70 -15.12 -19.60 11.24
C PRO A 70 -14.93 -20.94 10.52
N VAL A 71 -14.01 -21.76 11.03
CA VAL A 71 -13.87 -23.13 10.56
C VAL A 71 -15.08 -23.87 11.12
N ASP A 72 -16.17 -23.88 10.36
CA ASP A 72 -17.28 -24.77 10.67
C ASP A 72 -16.74 -26.20 10.60
N GLY A 73 -16.90 -26.91 11.72
CA GLY A 73 -16.30 -28.22 11.93
C GLY A 73 -16.66 -29.21 10.82
N GLN A 74 -15.63 -29.82 10.23
CA GLN A 74 -15.70 -31.09 9.53
C GLN A 74 -14.56 -31.98 9.98
#